data_AF-A0A2V2SA83-F1
#
_entry.id   AF-A0A2V2SA83-F1
#
_cell.length_a   1.000
_cell.length_b   1.000
_cell.length_c   1.000
_cell.angle_alpha   90.00
_cell.angle_beta   90.00
_cell.angle_gamma   90.00
#
_symmetry.space_group_name_H-M   'P 1'
#
loop_
_entity.id
_entity.type
_entity.pdbx_description
1 polymer ?
#
loop_
_entity_poly.entity_id
_entity_poly.type
_entity_poly.pdbx_seq_one_letter_code
_entity_poly.pdbx_strand_id
1 'polypeptide(L)'
;MKEVMDHVRTVHFTLVAVAAIILGAALFSQESKLTIARRDLGAIKGLASSWNPGFLGRACEDEAGNLFYAAWRSAFKNRPISFGFELPNAAYPDDLARLTNCTFSLQSFWRIEGPDATAAAPFQMRIIERSNAIPLANLTYLYPPRTLQDFENIWNTIEGGIPVCYLRDIQTTATVSSGSNSVQVQVRPSIVGSPKVDLGPLTWPLKSKRLFSRAGVFDDLSLDLEHTGIASSWTTTNYPIIKISASPAHIFVNGQSALAKAANSQWRPGAFRSTFREINELFAKTKSIDIAEAEDFLVTLEANLEKKVTILNVSVPEQALGLWAVLIVLIIELYLWLHLIRLAELVKQGPVLDSGAWIGCYFGRPARLLTTSSLCLFPLFVVNYVRLQSDQALRGWKLTLTALICVTSILIAFKLWQALRSVWMKCGYVSGVSRDR
;
A
#
# COMPACT_ATOMS: atom_id res chain seq x y z
N MET A 1 38.07 -32.42 34.03
CA MET A 1 37.43 -32.44 32.69
C MET A 1 35.90 -32.45 32.80
N LYS A 2 35.30 -33.35 33.59
CA LYS A 2 33.86 -33.38 33.84
C LYS A 2 33.27 -32.00 34.19
N GLU A 3 33.83 -31.32 35.19
CA GLU A 3 33.38 -29.98 35.60
C GLU A 3 33.40 -28.95 34.46
N VAL A 4 34.49 -28.92 33.68
CA VAL A 4 34.62 -27.99 32.53
C VAL A 4 33.59 -28.31 31.46
N MET A 5 33.32 -29.58 31.20
CA MET A 5 32.33 -30.00 30.21
C MET A 5 30.89 -29.72 30.68
N ASP A 6 30.58 -29.99 31.95
CA ASP A 6 29.30 -29.64 32.56
C ASP A 6 29.08 -28.11 32.53
N HIS A 7 30.13 -27.33 32.75
CA HIS A 7 30.11 -25.88 32.63
C HIS A 7 29.86 -25.41 31.19
N VAL A 8 30.62 -25.90 30.20
CA VAL A 8 30.41 -25.59 28.78
C VAL A 8 28.99 -25.93 28.34
N ARG A 9 28.47 -27.09 28.75
CA ARG A 9 27.09 -27.51 28.47
C ARG A 9 26.08 -26.53 29.06
N THR A 10 26.28 -26.12 30.31
CA THR A 10 25.39 -25.18 31.00
C THR A 10 25.37 -23.81 30.30
N VAL A 11 26.55 -23.30 29.90
CA VAL A 11 26.67 -22.03 29.18
C VAL A 11 26.03 -22.12 27.79
N HIS A 12 26.23 -23.22 27.06
CA HIS A 12 25.58 -23.45 25.76
C HIS A 12 24.05 -23.45 25.88
N PHE A 13 23.47 -24.18 26.85
CA PHE A 13 22.03 -24.15 27.05
C PHE A 13 21.52 -22.78 27.50
N THR A 14 22.29 -22.07 28.32
CA THR A 14 21.97 -20.69 28.72
C THR A 14 21.92 -19.76 27.51
N LEU A 15 22.91 -19.85 26.60
CA LEU A 15 22.92 -19.08 25.36
C LEU A 15 21.67 -19.33 24.52
N VAL A 16 21.32 -20.61 24.32
CA VAL A 16 20.13 -20.99 23.53
C VAL A 16 18.84 -20.49 24.20
N ALA A 17 18.70 -20.66 25.52
CA ALA A 17 17.53 -20.22 26.27
C ALA A 17 17.38 -18.69 26.22
N VAL A 18 18.45 -17.94 26.48
CA VAL A 18 18.45 -16.48 26.42
C VAL A 18 18.13 -15.98 25.01
N ALA A 19 18.75 -16.56 23.98
CA ALA A 19 18.48 -16.22 22.60
C ALA A 19 17.02 -16.52 22.20
N ALA A 20 16.45 -17.64 22.66
CA ALA A 20 15.04 -17.98 22.43
C ALA A 20 14.07 -17.03 23.15
N ILE A 21 14.37 -16.64 24.39
CA ILE A 21 13.57 -15.66 25.14
C ILE A 21 13.61 -14.31 24.44
N ILE A 22 14.80 -13.84 24.02
CA ILE A 22 14.96 -12.58 23.30
C ILE A 22 14.21 -12.62 21.97
N LEU A 23 14.31 -13.73 21.22
CA LEU A 23 13.59 -13.90 19.96
C LEU A 23 12.07 -13.89 20.18
N GLY A 24 11.58 -14.61 21.19
CA GLY A 24 10.18 -14.59 21.58
C GLY A 24 9.71 -13.18 21.95
N ALA A 25 10.46 -12.47 22.80
CA ALA A 25 10.17 -11.10 23.16
C ALA A 25 10.14 -10.17 21.93
N ALA A 26 11.07 -10.33 20.99
CA ALA A 26 11.10 -9.55 19.75
C ALA A 26 9.95 -9.88 18.79
N LEU A 27 9.56 -11.16 18.69
CA LEU A 27 8.43 -11.61 17.86
C LEU A 27 7.08 -11.18 18.43
N PHE A 28 6.95 -11.15 19.76
CA PHE A 28 5.71 -10.78 20.46
C PHE A 28 5.69 -9.33 20.93
N SER A 29 6.73 -8.55 20.66
CA SER A 29 6.75 -7.11 20.88
C SER A 29 5.74 -6.47 19.94
N GLN A 30 4.49 -6.36 20.39
CA GLN A 30 3.46 -5.64 19.67
C GLN A 30 3.94 -4.20 19.47
N GLU A 31 3.78 -3.67 18.24
CA GLU A 31 3.95 -2.23 18.01
C GLU A 31 3.18 -1.49 19.10
N SER A 32 3.86 -0.53 19.74
CA SER A 32 3.20 0.15 20.84
C SER A 32 1.94 0.83 20.34
N LYS A 33 0.84 0.74 21.10
CA LYS A 33 -0.43 1.39 20.74
C LYS A 33 -0.23 2.85 20.34
N LEU A 34 0.72 3.53 21.00
CA LEU A 34 1.09 4.90 20.71
C LEU A 34 1.75 5.08 19.33
N THR A 35 2.65 4.18 18.94
CA THR A 35 3.31 4.19 17.63
C THR A 35 2.31 3.99 16.51
N ILE A 36 1.36 3.05 16.68
CA ILE A 36 0.27 2.82 15.72
C ILE A 36 -0.60 4.07 15.63
N ALA A 37 -1.06 4.61 16.77
CA ALA A 37 -1.89 5.80 16.81
C ALA A 37 -1.20 7.01 16.15
N ARG A 38 0.09 7.22 16.42
CA ARG A 38 0.88 8.31 15.82
C ARG A 38 1.03 8.15 14.32
N ARG A 39 1.35 6.95 13.83
CA ARG A 39 1.45 6.66 12.39
C ARG A 39 0.13 6.97 11.69
N ASP A 40 -0.96 6.44 12.23
CA ASP A 40 -2.27 6.56 11.62
C ASP A 40 -2.78 8.01 11.69
N LEU A 41 -2.54 8.71 12.81
CA LEU A 41 -2.86 10.13 12.97
C LEU A 41 -2.04 11.02 12.03
N GLY A 42 -0.75 10.72 11.85
CA GLY A 42 0.11 11.42 10.88
C GLY A 42 -0.39 11.23 9.44
N ALA A 43 -0.87 10.04 9.09
CA ALA A 43 -1.49 9.79 7.80
C ALA A 43 -2.83 10.53 7.65
N ILE A 44 -3.66 10.61 8.70
CA ILE A 44 -4.89 11.42 8.74
C ILE A 44 -4.56 12.91 8.54
N LYS A 45 -3.56 13.45 9.24
CA LYS A 45 -3.10 14.84 9.10
C LYS A 45 -2.57 15.13 7.70
N GLY A 46 -1.74 14.23 7.17
CA GLY A 46 -1.23 14.30 5.80
C GLY A 46 -2.38 14.37 4.79
N LEU A 47 -3.38 13.51 4.93
CA LEU A 47 -4.58 13.49 4.10
C LEU A 47 -5.42 14.77 4.28
N ALA A 48 -5.62 15.26 5.51
CA ALA A 48 -6.38 16.49 5.79
C ALA A 48 -5.71 17.72 5.16
N SER A 49 -4.38 17.81 5.24
CA SER A 49 -3.61 18.92 4.64
C SER A 49 -3.55 18.88 3.11
N SER A 50 -3.59 17.68 2.52
CA SER A 50 -3.60 17.46 1.07
C SER A 50 -4.98 17.12 0.51
N TRP A 51 -6.04 17.53 1.22
CA TRP A 51 -7.40 17.12 0.92
C TRP A 51 -7.81 17.51 -0.50
N ASN A 52 -7.94 16.50 -1.37
CA ASN A 52 -8.39 16.68 -2.73
C ASN A 52 -9.41 15.58 -3.09
N PRO A 53 -10.70 15.90 -3.17
CA PRO A 53 -11.77 14.93 -3.40
C PRO A 53 -11.67 14.20 -4.75
N GLY A 54 -10.77 14.62 -5.65
CA GLY A 54 -10.39 13.86 -6.84
C GLY A 54 -9.89 12.44 -6.56
N PHE A 55 -9.52 12.09 -5.32
CA PHE A 55 -9.26 10.70 -4.96
C PHE A 55 -10.49 9.79 -5.15
N LEU A 56 -11.72 10.30 -4.98
CA LEU A 56 -12.93 9.54 -5.26
C LEU A 56 -13.10 9.33 -6.75
N GLY A 57 -12.87 10.38 -7.56
CA GLY A 57 -12.92 10.28 -9.02
C GLY A 57 -11.96 9.21 -9.56
N ARG A 58 -10.71 9.21 -9.09
CA ARG A 58 -9.73 8.16 -9.44
C ARG A 58 -10.16 6.77 -9.01
N ALA A 59 -10.77 6.64 -7.83
CA ALA A 59 -11.30 5.35 -7.37
C ALA A 59 -12.49 4.88 -8.22
N CYS A 60 -13.34 5.81 -8.70
CA CYS A 60 -14.40 5.50 -9.65
C CYS A 60 -13.83 5.05 -11.00
N GLU A 61 -12.80 5.73 -11.49
CA GLU A 61 -12.10 5.37 -12.73
C GLU A 61 -11.46 3.98 -12.64
N ASP A 62 -10.76 3.70 -11.55
CA ASP A 62 -10.14 2.39 -11.29
C ASP A 62 -11.22 1.29 -11.28
N GLU A 63 -12.32 1.49 -10.55
CA GLU A 63 -13.39 0.49 -10.42
C GLU A 63 -14.20 0.33 -11.71
N ALA A 64 -14.54 1.43 -12.39
CA ALA A 64 -15.24 1.42 -13.67
C ALA A 64 -14.37 0.83 -14.78
N GLY A 65 -13.07 1.11 -14.78
CA GLY A 65 -12.09 0.50 -15.68
C GLY A 65 -12.02 -1.01 -15.47
N ASN A 66 -11.98 -1.48 -14.23
CA ASN A 66 -12.01 -2.91 -13.88
C ASN A 66 -13.31 -3.58 -14.33
N LEU A 67 -14.46 -2.95 -14.09
CA LEU A 67 -15.77 -3.45 -14.52
C LEU A 67 -15.91 -3.46 -16.04
N PHE A 68 -15.47 -2.41 -16.73
CA PHE A 68 -15.44 -2.36 -18.18
C PHE A 68 -14.54 -3.46 -18.75
N TYR A 69 -13.34 -3.61 -18.20
CA TYR A 69 -12.40 -4.65 -18.62
C TYR A 69 -12.97 -6.06 -18.36
N ALA A 70 -13.62 -6.29 -17.21
CA ALA A 70 -14.28 -7.55 -16.89
C ALA A 70 -15.46 -7.83 -17.83
N ALA A 71 -16.33 -6.85 -18.06
CA ALA A 71 -17.46 -6.94 -18.98
C ALA A 71 -16.99 -7.20 -20.41
N TRP A 72 -16.01 -6.42 -20.89
CA TRP A 72 -15.39 -6.58 -22.20
C TRP A 72 -14.75 -7.96 -22.36
N ARG A 73 -13.95 -8.39 -21.37
CA ARG A 73 -13.33 -9.72 -21.37
C ARG A 73 -14.36 -10.84 -21.35
N SER A 74 -15.51 -10.67 -20.70
CA SER A 74 -16.58 -11.66 -20.67
C SER A 74 -17.38 -11.72 -21.98
N ALA A 75 -17.65 -10.55 -22.59
CA ALA A 75 -18.45 -10.43 -23.80
C ALA A 75 -17.66 -10.81 -25.07
N PHE A 76 -16.34 -10.57 -25.07
CA PHE A 76 -15.54 -10.63 -26.29
C PHE A 76 -14.40 -11.66 -26.27
N LYS A 77 -14.25 -12.47 -25.21
CA LYS A 77 -13.14 -13.45 -25.08
C LYS A 77 -12.99 -14.41 -26.27
N ASN A 78 -14.07 -14.70 -26.99
CA ASN A 78 -14.12 -15.69 -28.08
C ASN A 78 -14.89 -15.20 -29.33
N ARG A 79 -15.11 -13.89 -29.51
CA ARG A 79 -15.81 -13.37 -30.70
C ARG A 79 -14.93 -12.37 -31.44
N PRO A 80 -14.54 -12.62 -32.70
CA PRO A 80 -13.95 -11.57 -33.52
C PRO A 80 -14.98 -10.46 -33.69
N ILE A 81 -14.64 -9.25 -33.26
CA ILE A 81 -15.50 -8.08 -33.42
C ILE A 81 -15.22 -7.50 -34.80
N SER A 82 -16.14 -7.71 -35.75
CA SER A 82 -16.23 -6.92 -36.96
C SER A 82 -17.31 -5.85 -36.76
N PHE A 83 -16.93 -4.57 -36.82
CA PHE A 83 -17.89 -3.47 -36.87
C PHE A 83 -18.39 -3.33 -38.31
N GLY A 84 -19.56 -3.90 -38.60
CA GLY A 84 -20.27 -3.65 -39.85
C GLY A 84 -21.20 -2.45 -39.68
N PHE A 85 -20.99 -1.40 -40.47
CA PHE A 85 -22.00 -0.34 -40.64
C PHE A 85 -22.98 -0.82 -41.71
N GLU A 86 -24.21 -1.16 -41.32
CA GLU A 86 -25.30 -1.30 -42.30
C GLU A 86 -25.90 0.09 -42.55
N LEU A 87 -25.52 0.70 -43.68
CA LEU A 87 -26.22 1.86 -44.21
C LEU A 87 -27.47 1.38 -44.96
N PRO A 88 -28.63 2.03 -44.78
CA PRO A 88 -29.82 1.70 -45.55
C PRO A 88 -29.60 2.09 -47.01
N ASN A 89 -29.43 1.09 -47.88
CA ASN A 89 -29.52 1.13 -49.34
C ASN A 89 -29.35 2.53 -49.98
N ALA A 90 -28.12 3.06 -49.96
CA ALA A 90 -27.75 4.20 -50.78
C ALA A 90 -26.91 3.68 -51.96
N ALA A 91 -27.45 3.85 -53.16
CA ALA A 91 -26.85 3.41 -54.41
C ALA A 91 -25.67 4.30 -54.81
N TYR A 92 -24.50 4.19 -54.17
CA TYR A 92 -23.24 4.78 -54.64
C TYR A 92 -22.05 3.91 -54.18
N PRO A 93 -21.44 3.09 -55.07
CA PRO A 93 -20.41 2.13 -54.66
C PRO A 93 -19.00 2.72 -54.46
N ASP A 94 -18.67 3.86 -55.05
CA ASP A 94 -17.25 4.22 -55.25
C ASP A 94 -16.64 5.13 -54.16
N ASP A 95 -17.45 5.81 -53.33
CA ASP A 95 -16.95 6.71 -52.28
C ASP A 95 -16.76 6.04 -50.90
N LEU A 96 -17.17 4.78 -50.76
CA LEU A 96 -17.22 4.08 -49.47
C LEU A 96 -15.94 3.32 -49.08
N ALA A 97 -14.95 3.22 -49.98
CA ALA A 97 -13.69 2.54 -49.72
C ALA A 97 -12.70 3.33 -48.83
N ARG A 98 -13.02 4.56 -48.42
CA ARG A 98 -12.10 5.46 -47.70
C ARG A 98 -12.37 5.67 -46.21
N LEU A 99 -13.46 5.15 -45.66
CA LEU A 99 -13.87 5.38 -44.25
C LEU A 99 -13.53 4.23 -43.28
N THR A 100 -12.70 3.26 -43.67
CA THR A 100 -12.43 2.06 -42.85
C THR A 100 -11.41 2.25 -41.72
N ASN A 101 -10.88 3.45 -41.48
CA ASN A 101 -9.85 3.68 -40.45
C ASN A 101 -10.17 4.84 -39.49
N CYS A 102 -11.37 4.85 -38.89
CA CYS A 102 -11.65 5.71 -37.74
C CYS A 102 -11.46 4.92 -36.43
N THR A 103 -10.40 5.23 -35.70
CA THR A 103 -10.23 4.82 -34.29
C THR A 103 -11.00 5.78 -33.39
N PHE A 104 -12.01 5.28 -32.67
CA PHE A 104 -12.71 6.04 -31.65
C PHE A 104 -12.04 5.83 -30.28
N SER A 105 -11.48 6.89 -29.70
CA SER A 105 -11.07 6.92 -28.30
C SER A 105 -12.28 7.34 -27.46
N LEU A 106 -12.86 6.41 -26.72
CA LEU A 106 -13.97 6.70 -25.80
C LEU A 106 -13.38 7.23 -24.49
N GLN A 107 -13.03 8.52 -24.44
CA GLN A 107 -12.71 9.18 -23.18
C GLN A 107 -14.00 9.33 -22.37
N SER A 108 -14.07 8.64 -21.24
CA SER A 108 -15.11 8.84 -20.23
C SER A 108 -14.94 10.23 -19.61
N PHE A 109 -15.96 11.08 -19.74
CA PHE A 109 -16.00 12.38 -19.10
C PHE A 109 -16.44 12.24 -17.63
N TRP A 110 -15.57 12.67 -16.72
CA TRP A 110 -15.90 12.79 -15.30
C TRP A 110 -15.96 14.28 -14.97
N ARG A 111 -17.16 14.83 -14.78
CA ARG A 111 -17.29 16.17 -14.21
C ARG A 111 -17.86 16.02 -12.82
N ILE A 112 -16.99 16.18 -11.83
CA ILE A 112 -17.43 16.53 -10.49
C ILE A 112 -17.46 18.06 -10.45
N GLU A 113 -18.65 18.64 -10.39
CA GLU A 113 -18.81 20.09 -10.38
C GLU A 113 -18.39 20.65 -9.02
N GLY A 114 -17.15 21.15 -8.96
CA GLY A 114 -16.70 22.08 -7.91
C GLY A 114 -16.77 23.52 -8.43
N PRO A 115 -17.06 24.52 -7.57
CA PRO A 115 -16.84 25.91 -7.91
C PRO A 115 -15.34 26.16 -8.12
N ASP A 116 -15.02 27.15 -8.95
CA ASP A 116 -13.68 27.47 -9.47
C ASP A 116 -12.51 27.21 -8.50
N ALA A 117 -11.44 26.61 -9.05
CA ALA A 117 -10.25 26.07 -8.38
C ALA A 117 -9.35 27.10 -7.64
N THR A 118 -9.88 28.27 -7.27
CA THR A 118 -9.11 29.37 -6.67
C THR A 118 -9.56 29.78 -5.27
N ALA A 119 -10.54 29.11 -4.65
CA ALA A 119 -10.89 29.35 -3.25
C ALA A 119 -11.29 28.08 -2.52
N ALA A 120 -11.07 28.05 -1.20
CA ALA A 120 -11.43 27.01 -0.25
C ALA A 120 -12.97 26.85 -0.12
N ALA A 121 -13.64 26.54 -1.23
CA ALA A 121 -15.08 26.37 -1.32
C ALA A 121 -15.49 24.89 -1.21
N PRO A 122 -16.70 24.59 -0.72
CA PRO A 122 -17.20 23.22 -0.56
C PRO A 122 -17.17 22.43 -1.86
N PHE A 123 -16.79 21.15 -1.78
CA PHE A 123 -16.98 20.22 -2.89
C PHE A 123 -18.41 19.66 -2.88
N GLN A 124 -19.10 19.71 -4.02
CA GLN A 124 -20.46 19.20 -4.18
C GLN A 124 -20.43 17.82 -4.83
N MET A 125 -20.81 16.76 -4.10
CA MET A 125 -21.11 15.46 -4.69
C MET A 125 -22.62 15.36 -4.91
N ARG A 126 -23.06 15.46 -6.18
CA ARG A 126 -24.48 15.38 -6.56
C ARG A 126 -24.85 13.95 -6.93
N ILE A 127 -25.54 13.24 -6.04
CA ILE A 127 -26.14 11.93 -6.33
C ILE A 127 -27.60 12.17 -6.71
N ILE A 128 -27.95 11.94 -7.98
CA ILE A 128 -29.33 12.07 -8.47
C ILE A 128 -29.94 10.67 -8.52
N GLU A 129 -30.81 10.35 -7.57
CA GLU A 129 -31.66 9.16 -7.61
C GLU A 129 -33.09 9.59 -7.98
N ARG A 130 -33.68 8.92 -8.97
CA ARG A 130 -34.80 9.46 -9.77
C ARG A 130 -36.19 8.94 -9.40
N SER A 131 -36.35 8.18 -8.33
CA SER A 131 -37.68 7.70 -7.93
C SER A 131 -37.98 8.17 -6.51
N ASN A 132 -38.85 9.17 -6.43
CA ASN A 132 -39.21 9.97 -5.25
C ASN A 132 -38.16 11.03 -4.94
N ALA A 133 -38.59 12.31 -4.90
CA ALA A 133 -37.74 13.43 -4.59
C ALA A 133 -37.04 13.22 -3.24
N ILE A 134 -35.78 12.76 -3.27
CA ILE A 134 -34.88 12.91 -2.14
C ILE A 134 -34.70 14.43 -2.04
N PRO A 135 -35.15 15.08 -0.95
CA PRO A 135 -34.96 16.50 -0.80
C PRO A 135 -33.45 16.80 -0.92
N LEU A 136 -33.12 17.89 -1.62
CA LEU A 136 -31.76 18.44 -1.78
C LEU A 136 -31.00 18.63 -0.43
N ALA A 137 -31.69 18.43 0.70
CA ALA A 137 -31.17 18.44 2.06
C ALA A 137 -30.14 17.34 2.38
N ASN A 138 -29.98 16.29 1.56
CA ASN A 138 -29.08 15.16 1.84
C ASN A 138 -27.79 15.16 0.99
N LEU A 139 -27.34 16.31 0.50
CA LEU A 139 -26.00 16.43 -0.09
C LEU A 139 -24.96 16.39 1.03
N THR A 140 -24.18 15.30 1.10
CA THR A 140 -23.07 15.22 2.04
C THR A 140 -21.87 15.92 1.43
N TYR A 141 -21.54 17.08 1.97
CA TYR A 141 -20.35 17.84 1.59
C TYR A 141 -19.12 17.25 2.28
N LEU A 142 -18.12 16.86 1.50
CA LEU A 142 -16.84 16.35 2.00
C LEU A 142 -15.86 17.51 2.16
N TYR A 143 -15.91 18.14 3.33
CA TYR A 143 -14.91 19.14 3.73
C TYR A 143 -13.62 18.46 4.21
N PRO A 144 -12.46 19.13 4.10
CA PRO A 144 -11.27 18.70 4.79
C PRO A 144 -11.57 18.57 6.30
N PRO A 145 -11.31 17.41 6.92
CA PRO A 145 -11.55 17.24 8.34
C PRO A 145 -10.61 18.15 9.14
N ARG A 146 -11.14 18.88 10.13
CA ARG A 146 -10.32 19.71 11.03
C ARG A 146 -10.07 18.97 12.34
N THR A 147 -11.11 18.33 12.86
CA THR A 147 -11.06 17.56 14.10
C THR A 147 -11.05 16.06 13.83
N LEU A 148 -10.63 15.28 14.83
CA LEU A 148 -10.75 13.82 14.77
C LEU A 148 -12.20 13.35 14.62
N GLN A 149 -13.14 14.06 15.24
CA GLN A 149 -14.57 13.79 15.09
C GLN A 149 -15.05 13.99 13.65
N ASP A 150 -14.58 15.03 12.96
CA ASP A 150 -14.93 15.27 11.56
C ASP A 150 -14.45 14.12 10.68
N PHE A 151 -13.20 13.67 10.89
CA PHE A 151 -12.65 12.55 10.14
C PHE A 151 -13.39 11.24 10.45
N GLU A 152 -13.72 10.97 11.72
CA GLU A 152 -14.55 9.81 12.11
C GLU A 152 -15.93 9.83 11.41
N ASN A 153 -16.58 10.99 11.38
CA ASN A 153 -17.87 11.16 10.71
C ASN A 153 -17.75 10.88 9.21
N ILE A 154 -16.74 11.45 8.54
CA ILE A 154 -16.48 11.22 7.12
C ILE A 154 -16.21 9.73 6.86
N TRP A 155 -15.30 9.13 7.63
CA TRP A 155 -14.90 7.73 7.49
C TRP A 155 -16.08 6.77 7.63
N ASN A 156 -16.93 6.96 8.64
CA ASN A 156 -18.10 6.13 8.87
C ASN A 156 -19.20 6.37 7.82
N THR A 157 -19.36 7.61 7.35
CA THR A 157 -20.38 7.94 6.33
C THR A 157 -20.12 7.20 5.01
N ILE A 158 -18.84 6.97 4.68
CA ILE A 158 -18.45 6.29 3.44
C ILE A 158 -18.23 4.77 3.59
N GLU A 159 -18.56 4.18 4.75
CA GLU A 159 -18.41 2.74 5.05
C GLU A 159 -19.29 1.86 4.13
N GLY A 160 -20.50 2.31 3.81
CA GLY A 160 -21.46 1.58 2.96
C GLY A 160 -21.15 1.59 1.46
N GLY A 161 -20.01 2.16 1.06
CA GLY A 161 -19.74 2.49 -0.32
C GLY A 161 -20.50 3.73 -0.78
N ILE A 162 -19.91 4.46 -1.71
CA ILE A 162 -20.53 5.64 -2.31
C ILE A 162 -21.19 5.15 -3.60
N PRO A 163 -22.53 5.23 -3.72
CA PRO A 163 -23.19 4.94 -4.98
C PRO A 163 -22.81 6.04 -5.97
N VAL A 164 -22.05 5.67 -6.99
CA VAL A 164 -21.68 6.58 -8.06
C VAL A 164 -22.59 6.30 -9.23
N CYS A 165 -23.52 7.23 -9.46
CA CYS A 165 -24.35 7.19 -10.65
C CYS A 165 -23.49 7.56 -11.85
N TYR A 166 -23.15 6.56 -12.65
CA TYR A 166 -22.52 6.80 -13.94
C TYR A 166 -23.58 7.31 -14.91
N LEU A 167 -23.52 8.60 -15.26
CA LEU A 167 -24.32 9.16 -16.35
C LEU A 167 -23.76 8.63 -17.67
N ARG A 168 -24.27 7.47 -18.05
CA ARG A 168 -24.20 6.99 -19.44
C ARG A 168 -25.51 7.41 -20.10
N ASP A 169 -25.42 7.87 -21.35
CA ASP A 169 -26.47 8.50 -22.16
C ASP A 169 -26.48 10.02 -22.14
N ILE A 170 -25.34 10.59 -22.54
CA ILE A 170 -25.33 11.91 -23.14
C ILE A 170 -25.82 11.72 -24.58
N GLN A 171 -27.07 12.10 -24.86
CA GLN A 171 -27.51 12.27 -26.24
C GLN A 171 -26.92 13.56 -26.75
N THR A 172 -25.85 13.44 -27.53
CA THR A 172 -25.22 14.60 -28.14
C THR A 172 -25.88 14.87 -29.49
N THR A 173 -26.64 15.95 -29.56
CA THR A 173 -27.24 16.40 -30.82
C THR A 173 -26.26 17.34 -31.50
N ALA A 174 -25.64 16.91 -32.60
CA ALA A 174 -24.83 17.80 -33.43
C ALA A 174 -25.73 18.42 -34.50
N THR A 175 -26.08 19.69 -34.34
CA THR A 175 -26.70 20.49 -35.39
C THR A 175 -25.62 21.12 -36.25
N VAL A 176 -25.55 20.73 -37.52
CA VAL A 176 -24.63 21.32 -38.51
C VAL A 176 -25.41 22.39 -39.27
N SER A 177 -25.04 23.64 -39.09
CA SER A 177 -25.56 24.75 -39.90
C SER A 177 -24.48 25.20 -40.88
N SER A 178 -24.75 25.03 -42.18
CA SER A 178 -23.89 25.51 -43.27
C SER A 178 -24.36 26.90 -43.70
N GLY A 179 -23.51 27.91 -43.53
CA GLY A 179 -23.67 29.24 -44.13
C GLY A 179 -22.68 29.44 -45.27
N SER A 180 -22.87 30.50 -46.06
CA SER A 180 -22.13 30.74 -47.33
C SER A 180 -20.60 30.69 -47.22
N ASN A 181 -20.01 30.92 -46.04
CA ASN A 181 -18.56 30.91 -45.81
C ASN A 181 -18.10 30.12 -44.56
N SER A 182 -18.98 29.40 -43.85
CA SER A 182 -18.59 28.61 -42.67
C SER A 182 -19.60 27.54 -42.29
N VAL A 183 -19.10 26.36 -41.92
CA VAL A 183 -19.88 25.30 -41.26
C VAL A 183 -19.74 25.48 -39.75
N GLN A 184 -20.87 25.65 -39.05
CA GLN A 184 -20.90 25.59 -37.59
C GLN A 184 -21.51 24.26 -37.16
N VAL A 185 -20.77 23.51 -36.35
CA VAL A 185 -21.29 22.32 -35.67
C VAL A 185 -21.59 22.73 -34.24
N GLN A 186 -22.87 22.76 -33.89
CA GLN A 186 -23.31 22.97 -32.52
C GLN A 186 -23.66 21.62 -31.91
N VAL A 187 -22.88 21.22 -30.93
CA VAL A 187 -23.01 19.95 -30.23
C VAL A 187 -23.75 20.22 -28.93
N ARG A 188 -25.00 19.76 -28.82
CA ARG A 188 -25.85 19.90 -27.61
C ARG A 188 -25.98 18.55 -26.90
N PRO A 189 -25.24 18.32 -25.82
CA PRO A 189 -25.47 17.18 -24.96
C PRO A 189 -26.80 17.36 -24.22
N SER A 190 -27.67 16.37 -24.32
CA SER A 190 -28.97 16.32 -23.64
C SER A 190 -29.10 14.99 -22.90
N ILE A 191 -29.64 15.03 -21.68
CA ILE A 191 -29.89 13.82 -20.88
C ILE A 191 -31.29 13.31 -21.22
N VAL A 192 -31.36 12.09 -21.74
CA VAL A 192 -32.61 11.46 -22.20
C VAL A 192 -33.63 11.40 -21.06
N GLY A 193 -34.79 12.01 -21.28
CA GLY A 193 -35.89 12.02 -20.32
C GLY A 193 -35.76 13.05 -19.20
N SER A 194 -34.78 13.97 -19.19
CA SER A 194 -34.77 15.11 -18.26
C SER A 194 -35.58 16.30 -18.82
N PRO A 195 -36.49 16.93 -18.04
CA PRO A 195 -37.07 18.20 -18.45
C PRO A 195 -36.00 19.28 -18.30
N LYS A 196 -35.29 19.56 -19.41
CA LYS A 196 -34.41 20.73 -19.62
C LYS A 196 -33.25 20.91 -18.61
N VAL A 197 -32.31 19.97 -18.58
CA VAL A 197 -30.92 20.32 -18.19
C VAL A 197 -30.17 20.63 -19.49
N ASP A 198 -30.10 21.92 -19.82
CA ASP A 198 -29.37 22.41 -21.00
C ASP A 198 -27.92 22.65 -20.57
N LEU A 199 -26.99 21.82 -21.04
CA LEU A 199 -25.57 21.90 -20.66
C LEU A 199 -24.81 23.02 -21.39
N GLY A 200 -25.53 23.86 -22.13
CA GLY A 200 -24.98 24.93 -22.96
C GLY A 200 -24.41 24.40 -24.29
N PRO A 201 -24.49 25.18 -25.38
CA PRO A 201 -23.94 24.75 -26.66
C PRO A 201 -22.42 24.85 -26.70
N LEU A 202 -21.76 23.80 -27.17
CA LEU A 202 -20.38 23.87 -27.65
C LEU A 202 -20.41 24.21 -29.14
N THR A 203 -19.88 25.39 -29.50
CA THR A 203 -19.75 25.84 -30.89
C THR A 203 -18.28 25.82 -31.31
N TRP A 204 -17.98 25.07 -32.38
CA TRP A 204 -16.65 25.05 -33.00
C TRP A 204 -16.68 25.68 -34.40
N PRO A 205 -15.88 26.74 -34.65
CA PRO A 205 -15.64 27.20 -36.00
C PRO A 205 -14.60 26.29 -36.68
N LEU A 206 -15.03 25.49 -37.65
CA LEU A 206 -14.12 24.73 -38.52
C LEU A 206 -13.44 25.69 -39.51
N LYS A 207 -12.27 26.23 -39.15
CA LYS A 207 -11.34 26.80 -40.13
C LYS A 207 -10.25 25.78 -40.42
N SER A 208 -10.22 25.27 -41.65
CA SER A 208 -9.16 24.40 -42.13
C SER A 208 -7.84 25.16 -42.18
N LYS A 209 -7.01 25.04 -41.13
CA LYS A 209 -5.55 25.09 -41.18
C LYS A 209 -4.95 24.79 -39.81
N ARG A 210 -4.06 23.78 -39.79
CA ARG A 210 -3.18 23.31 -38.71
C ARG A 210 -3.00 24.32 -37.56
N LEU A 211 -3.42 23.94 -36.37
CA LEU A 211 -2.98 24.56 -35.12
C LEU A 211 -2.36 23.50 -34.22
N PHE A 212 -1.15 23.82 -33.74
CA PHE A 212 -0.38 23.07 -32.77
C PHE A 212 -1.04 23.10 -31.39
N SER A 213 -0.77 22.03 -30.66
CA SER A 213 -1.16 21.71 -29.29
C SER A 213 -0.71 22.73 -28.24
N ARG A 214 -1.65 23.13 -27.35
CA ARG A 214 -1.44 23.29 -25.90
C ARG A 214 -2.74 23.73 -25.18
N ALA A 215 -3.49 22.75 -24.69
CA ALA A 215 -4.31 22.75 -23.48
C ALA A 215 -5.19 21.48 -23.53
N GLY A 216 -4.59 20.35 -23.14
CA GLY A 216 -5.20 19.03 -23.30
C GLY A 216 -6.37 18.81 -22.34
N VAL A 217 -7.58 18.70 -22.91
CA VAL A 217 -8.74 17.92 -22.40
C VAL A 217 -9.62 17.42 -23.57
N PHE A 218 -9.40 17.86 -24.81
CA PHE A 218 -10.18 17.43 -25.98
C PHE A 218 -9.26 17.20 -27.18
N ASP A 219 -8.48 16.12 -27.15
CA ASP A 219 -7.76 15.66 -28.33
C ASP A 219 -8.49 14.44 -28.92
N ASP A 220 -8.76 14.52 -30.22
CA ASP A 220 -9.24 13.49 -31.14
C ASP A 220 -10.73 13.10 -31.11
N LEU A 221 -11.56 14.02 -31.62
CA LEU A 221 -12.70 13.63 -32.45
C LEU A 221 -12.59 14.36 -33.81
N SER A 222 -11.79 13.84 -34.74
CA SER A 222 -11.78 14.35 -36.12
C SER A 222 -12.92 13.72 -36.89
N LEU A 223 -14.00 14.48 -37.09
CA LEU A 223 -15.01 14.13 -38.08
C LEU A 223 -14.55 14.71 -39.42
N ASP A 224 -13.93 13.88 -40.27
CA ASP A 224 -13.65 14.26 -41.66
C ASP A 224 -14.97 14.23 -42.44
N LEU A 225 -15.59 15.40 -42.58
CA LEU A 225 -16.68 15.62 -43.52
C LEU A 225 -16.08 16.16 -44.81
N GLU A 226 -15.83 15.27 -45.78
CA GLU A 226 -15.55 15.72 -47.15
C GLU A 226 -16.81 16.41 -47.70
N HIS A 227 -16.70 17.72 -47.90
CA HIS A 227 -17.78 18.55 -48.39
C HIS A 227 -17.85 18.42 -49.93
N THR A 228 -18.57 17.42 -50.43
CA THR A 228 -18.95 17.37 -51.84
C THR A 228 -20.05 18.41 -52.08
N GLY A 229 -19.79 19.30 -53.04
CA GLY A 229 -20.52 20.57 -53.21
C GLY A 229 -22.03 20.41 -53.30
N ILE A 230 -22.74 21.07 -52.39
CA ILE A 230 -24.19 21.26 -52.45
C ILE A 230 -24.48 22.76 -52.55
N ALA A 231 -25.36 23.10 -53.49
CA ALA A 231 -25.73 24.45 -53.87
C ALA A 231 -26.36 25.26 -52.72
N SER A 232 -26.28 26.59 -52.90
CA SER A 232 -26.55 27.73 -52.02
C SER A 232 -27.94 27.88 -51.35
N SER A 233 -28.63 26.81 -50.96
CA SER A 233 -29.82 26.88 -50.11
C SER A 233 -29.51 26.43 -48.68
N TRP A 234 -29.90 27.22 -47.67
CA TRP A 234 -29.80 26.86 -46.26
C TRP A 234 -30.68 25.64 -45.95
N THR A 235 -30.13 24.43 -46.11
CA THR A 235 -30.78 23.20 -45.66
C THR A 235 -30.14 22.74 -44.36
N THR A 236 -30.88 22.83 -43.26
CA THR A 236 -30.49 22.21 -41.99
C THR A 236 -30.70 20.70 -42.10
N THR A 237 -29.64 19.97 -42.39
CA THR A 237 -29.70 18.51 -42.45
C THR A 237 -29.48 17.93 -41.07
N ASN A 238 -30.52 17.35 -40.47
CA ASN A 238 -30.41 16.65 -39.21
C ASN A 238 -29.85 15.24 -39.45
N TYR A 239 -28.65 14.96 -38.97
CA TYR A 239 -28.06 13.62 -39.06
C TYR A 239 -28.70 12.67 -38.02
N PRO A 240 -28.88 11.38 -38.35
CA PRO A 240 -29.50 10.42 -37.44
C PRO A 240 -28.69 10.28 -36.15
N ILE A 241 -29.40 10.45 -35.04
CA ILE A 241 -28.89 10.38 -33.67
C ILE A 241 -28.51 8.92 -33.39
N ILE A 242 -27.24 8.65 -33.08
CA ILE A 242 -26.86 7.38 -32.46
C ILE A 242 -27.43 7.38 -31.04
N LYS A 243 -28.57 6.71 -30.85
CA LYS A 243 -29.13 6.45 -29.53
C LYS A 243 -28.34 5.32 -28.89
N ILE A 244 -27.31 5.67 -28.14
CA ILE A 244 -26.78 4.76 -27.14
C ILE A 244 -27.83 4.76 -26.01
N SER A 245 -28.45 3.61 -25.78
CA SER A 245 -29.31 3.38 -24.63
C SER A 245 -28.50 2.60 -23.61
N ALA A 246 -28.28 3.17 -22.44
CA ALA A 246 -27.58 2.54 -21.35
C ALA A 246 -28.49 2.52 -20.12
N SER A 247 -28.54 1.37 -19.48
CA SER A 247 -29.14 1.26 -18.15
C SER A 247 -28.19 1.92 -17.14
N PRO A 248 -28.69 2.71 -16.16
CA PRO A 248 -27.87 3.21 -15.07
C PRO A 248 -27.29 2.02 -14.30
N ALA A 249 -25.99 1.78 -14.49
CA ALA A 249 -25.25 0.87 -13.64
C ALA A 249 -24.83 1.65 -12.40
N HIS A 250 -25.40 1.30 -11.25
CA HIS A 250 -24.92 1.79 -9.97
C HIS A 250 -23.59 1.09 -9.67
N ILE A 251 -22.50 1.85 -9.73
CA ILE A 251 -21.19 1.36 -9.29
C ILE A 251 -21.04 1.78 -7.84
N PHE A 252 -20.81 0.81 -6.96
CA PHE A 252 -20.49 1.09 -5.56
C PHE A 252 -18.99 1.21 -5.43
N VAL A 253 -18.51 2.42 -5.13
CA VAL A 253 -17.09 2.65 -4.88
C VAL A 253 -16.84 2.59 -3.38
N ASN A 254 -15.87 1.78 -2.95
CA ASN A 254 -15.47 1.74 -1.54
C ASN A 254 -14.71 3.03 -1.19
N GLY A 255 -15.44 4.01 -0.62
CA GLY A 255 -14.88 5.31 -0.26
C GLY A 255 -13.75 5.21 0.78
N GLN A 256 -13.84 4.26 1.71
CA GLN A 256 -12.79 4.04 2.72
C GLN A 256 -11.49 3.54 2.09
N SER A 257 -11.57 2.61 1.14
CA SER A 257 -10.39 2.16 0.38
C SER A 257 -9.78 3.30 -0.45
N ALA A 258 -10.61 4.17 -1.04
CA ALA A 258 -10.14 5.34 -1.76
C ALA A 258 -9.40 6.33 -0.84
N LEU A 259 -9.93 6.60 0.36
CA LEU A 259 -9.26 7.41 1.37
C LEU A 259 -7.95 6.79 1.85
N ALA A 260 -7.94 5.48 2.13
CA ALA A 260 -6.74 4.77 2.56
C ALA A 260 -5.63 4.87 1.48
N LYS A 261 -5.97 4.68 0.21
CA LYS A 261 -5.06 4.84 -0.93
C LYS A 261 -4.56 6.29 -1.06
N ALA A 262 -5.43 7.27 -0.87
CA ALA A 262 -5.06 8.69 -0.90
C ALA A 262 -4.09 9.09 0.23
N ALA A 263 -4.27 8.50 1.42
CA ALA A 263 -3.37 8.68 2.56
C ALA A 263 -2.07 7.85 2.46
N ASN A 264 -1.88 7.07 1.38
CA ASN A 264 -0.81 6.09 1.24
C ASN A 264 -0.71 5.16 2.47
N SER A 265 -1.86 4.70 2.95
CA SER A 265 -1.99 3.87 4.14
C SER A 265 -2.71 2.56 3.84
N GLN A 266 -2.49 1.56 4.69
CA GLN A 266 -3.12 0.24 4.62
C GLN A 266 -4.29 0.12 5.61
N TRP A 267 -5.11 1.17 5.73
CA TRP A 267 -6.27 1.15 6.62
C TRP A 267 -7.29 0.12 6.16
N ARG A 268 -7.79 -0.68 7.10
CA ARG A 268 -8.82 -1.68 6.84
C ARG A 268 -10.20 -1.00 6.80
N PRO A 269 -11.04 -1.27 5.79
CA PRO A 269 -12.42 -0.82 5.78
C PRO A 269 -13.20 -1.32 7.02
N GLY A 270 -14.18 -0.56 7.47
CA GLY A 270 -15.01 -0.79 8.64
C GLY A 270 -15.23 0.48 9.46
N ALA A 271 -15.97 0.38 10.56
CA ALA A 271 -16.20 1.50 11.46
C ALA A 271 -14.88 2.10 11.98
N PHE A 272 -14.86 3.42 12.18
CA PHE A 272 -13.69 4.17 12.66
C PHE A 272 -13.10 3.56 13.93
N ARG A 273 -13.94 3.13 14.87
CA ARG A 273 -13.52 2.53 16.14
C ARG A 273 -12.77 1.20 15.96
N SER A 274 -13.10 0.42 14.94
CA SER A 274 -12.40 -0.83 14.63
C SER A 274 -11.14 -0.60 13.80
N THR A 275 -11.17 0.35 12.87
CA THR A 275 -10.03 0.66 12.00
C THR A 275 -8.93 1.42 12.74
N PHE A 276 -9.31 2.39 13.56
CA PHE A 276 -8.42 3.29 14.30
C PHE A 276 -8.57 3.08 15.80
N ARG A 277 -8.50 1.81 16.25
CA ARG A 277 -8.74 1.42 17.64
C ARG A 277 -7.87 2.20 18.61
N GLU A 278 -6.58 2.31 18.33
CA GLU A 278 -5.60 2.96 19.20
C GLU A 278 -5.85 4.47 19.32
N ILE A 279 -6.22 5.14 18.22
CA ILE A 279 -6.62 6.57 18.24
C ILE A 279 -7.91 6.72 19.04
N ASN A 280 -8.92 5.87 18.79
CA ASN A 280 -10.20 5.94 19.49
C ASN A 280 -10.06 5.67 20.99
N GLU A 281 -9.18 4.74 21.42
CA GLU A 281 -8.88 4.49 22.83
C GLU A 281 -8.24 5.72 23.51
N LEU A 282 -7.27 6.36 22.85
CA LEU A 282 -6.56 7.52 23.39
C LEU A 282 -7.42 8.79 23.44
N PHE A 283 -8.26 9.02 22.43
CA PHE A 283 -9.06 10.23 22.27
C PHE A 283 -10.56 10.01 22.53
N ALA A 284 -10.95 8.91 23.20
CA ALA A 284 -12.35 8.56 23.44
C ALA A 284 -13.16 9.70 24.10
N LYS A 285 -12.51 10.51 24.95
CA LYS A 285 -13.11 11.62 25.71
C LYS A 285 -12.98 12.98 25.03
N THR A 286 -12.14 13.12 24.01
CA THR A 286 -11.71 14.40 23.42
C THR A 286 -11.68 14.32 21.89
N LYS A 287 -12.75 13.80 21.28
CA LYS A 287 -12.82 13.65 19.81
C LYS A 287 -12.89 14.97 19.06
N SER A 288 -13.33 16.04 19.71
CA SER A 288 -13.37 17.39 19.15
C SER A 288 -12.01 18.09 19.07
N ILE A 289 -10.93 17.41 19.45
CA ILE A 289 -9.57 17.95 19.32
C ILE A 289 -9.20 18.15 17.85
N ASP A 290 -8.50 19.24 17.56
CA ASP A 290 -7.93 19.48 16.24
C ASP A 290 -6.90 18.38 15.91
N ILE A 291 -6.83 17.97 14.64
CA ILE A 291 -5.93 16.90 14.20
C ILE A 291 -4.46 17.27 14.47
N ALA A 292 -4.08 18.55 14.34
CA ALA A 292 -2.72 18.99 14.63
C ALA A 292 -2.42 18.94 16.13
N GLU A 293 -3.34 19.41 16.98
CA GLU A 293 -3.22 19.36 18.44
C GLU A 293 -3.16 17.90 18.95
N ALA A 294 -3.93 16.99 18.34
CA ALA A 294 -3.87 15.57 18.66
C ALA A 294 -2.48 14.98 18.39
N GLU A 295 -1.81 15.38 17.30
CA GLU A 295 -0.47 14.91 16.99
C GLU A 295 0.55 15.44 18.01
N ASP A 296 0.49 16.73 18.34
CA ASP A 296 1.37 17.34 19.35
C ASP A 296 1.16 16.71 20.73
N PHE A 297 -0.08 16.38 21.07
CA PHE A 297 -0.40 15.61 22.27
C PHE A 297 0.25 14.23 22.25
N LEU A 298 0.19 13.47 21.13
CA LEU A 298 0.85 12.17 21.02
C LEU A 298 2.37 12.29 21.10
N VAL A 299 2.98 13.31 20.51
CA VAL A 299 4.43 13.57 20.60
C VAL A 299 4.84 13.88 22.04
N THR A 300 4.05 14.69 22.74
CA THR A 300 4.28 15.03 24.15
C THR A 300 4.09 13.81 25.04
N LEU A 301 3.06 13.01 24.77
CA LEU A 301 2.80 11.77 25.49
C LEU A 301 3.95 10.78 25.27
N GLU A 302 4.48 10.66 24.05
CA GLU A 302 5.63 9.80 23.73
C GLU A 302 6.91 10.26 24.43
N ALA A 303 7.16 11.57 24.47
CA ALA A 303 8.30 12.14 25.17
C ALA A 303 8.21 11.92 26.69
N ASN A 304 7.02 12.10 27.27
CA ASN A 304 6.79 11.90 28.70
C ASN A 304 6.68 10.43 29.10
N LEU A 305 6.26 9.58 28.17
CA LEU A 305 6.11 8.15 28.41
C LEU A 305 7.43 7.43 28.49
N GLU A 306 8.59 8.08 28.31
CA GLU A 306 9.96 7.53 28.46
C GLU A 306 9.89 6.16 29.12
N LYS A 307 9.68 5.13 28.28
CA LYS A 307 9.21 3.82 28.77
C LYS A 307 10.39 3.17 29.43
N LYS A 308 10.52 3.47 30.71
CA LYS A 308 11.50 2.94 31.62
C LYS A 308 11.02 1.55 32.00
N VAL A 309 11.42 0.57 31.21
CA VAL A 309 11.18 -0.82 31.56
C VAL A 309 12.10 -1.13 32.73
N THR A 310 11.51 -1.35 33.91
CA THR A 310 12.25 -1.64 35.12
C THR A 310 12.59 -3.12 35.15
N ILE A 311 13.84 -3.47 34.85
CA ILE A 311 14.37 -4.84 34.94
C ILE A 311 15.28 -4.86 36.15
N LEU A 312 14.96 -5.67 37.17
CA LEU A 312 15.78 -5.80 38.39
C LEU A 312 16.04 -4.44 39.09
N ASN A 313 15.02 -3.59 39.20
CA ASN A 313 15.12 -2.20 39.70
C ASN A 313 16.02 -1.26 38.88
N VAL A 314 16.55 -1.71 37.74
CA VAL A 314 17.24 -0.85 36.79
C VAL A 314 16.24 -0.44 35.71
N SER A 315 16.01 0.87 35.60
CA SER A 315 15.16 1.45 34.57
C SER A 315 15.96 1.53 33.26
N VAL A 316 15.65 0.66 32.31
CA VAL A 316 16.26 0.67 30.97
C VAL A 316 15.29 1.32 29.98
N PRO A 317 15.74 2.29 29.16
CA PRO A 317 14.93 2.82 28.08
C PRO A 317 14.50 1.70 27.12
N GLU A 318 13.23 1.65 26.72
CA GLU A 318 12.71 0.64 25.79
C GLU A 318 13.55 0.57 24.49
N GLN A 319 14.00 1.73 23.99
CA GLN A 319 14.87 1.83 22.81
C GLN A 319 16.23 1.15 22.99
N ALA A 320 16.73 1.07 24.23
CA ALA A 320 17.99 0.43 24.55
C ALA A 320 17.84 -1.07 24.79
N LEU A 321 16.63 -1.61 25.03
CA LEU A 321 16.43 -3.02 25.33
C LEU A 321 16.97 -3.94 24.23
N GLY A 322 16.75 -3.60 22.96
CA GLY A 322 17.30 -4.37 21.84
C GLY A 322 18.83 -4.41 21.85
N LEU A 323 19.48 -3.28 22.14
CA LEU A 323 20.94 -3.19 22.24
C LEU A 323 21.47 -4.00 23.42
N TRP A 324 20.83 -3.90 24.60
CA TRP A 324 21.19 -4.68 25.78
C TRP A 324 21.02 -6.18 25.55
N ALA A 325 19.93 -6.60 24.89
CA ALA A 325 19.69 -7.99 24.52
C ALA A 325 20.82 -8.53 23.63
N VAL A 326 21.22 -7.76 22.60
CA VAL A 326 22.36 -8.12 21.74
C VAL A 326 23.66 -8.19 22.52
N LEU A 327 23.94 -7.21 23.39
CA LEU A 327 25.15 -7.18 24.20
C LEU A 327 25.25 -8.40 25.13
N ILE A 328 24.14 -8.79 25.77
CA ILE A 328 24.08 -9.98 26.62
C ILE A 328 24.40 -11.24 25.81
N VAL A 329 23.81 -11.41 24.62
CA VAL A 329 24.10 -12.55 23.74
C VAL A 329 25.59 -12.58 23.38
N LEU A 330 26.16 -11.44 22.95
CA LEU A 330 27.59 -11.35 22.60
C LEU A 330 28.51 -11.69 23.78
N ILE A 331 28.18 -11.24 25.00
CA ILE A 331 28.95 -11.56 26.21
C ILE A 331 28.90 -13.06 26.49
N ILE A 332 27.73 -13.69 26.39
CA ILE A 332 27.59 -15.14 26.61
C ILE A 332 28.34 -15.91 25.52
N GLU A 333 28.28 -15.51 24.26
CA GLU A 333 29.02 -16.14 23.16
C GLU A 333 30.54 -16.04 23.38
N LEU A 334 31.03 -14.86 23.78
CA LEU A 334 32.44 -14.64 24.09
C LEU A 334 32.89 -15.50 25.26
N TYR A 335 32.08 -15.57 26.33
CA TYR A 335 32.34 -16.41 27.49
C TYR A 335 32.41 -17.89 27.10
N LEU A 336 31.46 -18.35 26.29
CA LEU A 336 31.43 -19.72 25.78
C LEU A 336 32.64 -20.04 24.90
N TRP A 337 33.08 -19.09 24.07
CA TRP A 337 34.27 -19.25 23.24
C TRP A 337 35.53 -19.49 24.07
N LEU A 338 35.74 -18.71 25.14
CA LEU A 338 36.87 -18.89 26.05
C LEU A 338 36.86 -20.29 26.70
N HIS A 339 35.69 -20.76 27.14
CA HIS A 339 35.54 -22.10 27.71
C HIS A 339 35.74 -23.22 26.68
N LEU A 340 35.37 -23.01 25.42
CA LEU A 340 35.64 -23.97 24.35
C LEU A 340 37.12 -24.07 23.99
N ILE A 341 37.87 -22.96 24.01
CA ILE A 341 39.33 -22.99 23.88
C ILE A 341 39.93 -23.85 24.99
N ARG A 342 39.53 -23.58 26.25
CA ARG A 342 40.02 -24.34 27.40
C ARG A 342 39.67 -25.83 27.30
N LEU A 343 38.45 -26.15 26.88
CA LEU A 343 38.04 -27.53 26.63
C LEU A 343 38.90 -28.17 25.52
N ALA A 344 39.17 -27.46 24.44
CA ALA A 344 39.99 -27.94 23.32
C ALA A 344 41.46 -28.20 23.71
N GLU A 345 41.99 -27.46 24.70
CA GLU A 345 43.30 -27.73 25.32
C GLU A 345 43.27 -28.98 26.19
N LEU A 346 42.27 -29.12 27.06
CA LEU A 346 42.14 -30.29 27.94
C LEU A 346 41.95 -31.59 27.13
N VAL A 347 41.20 -31.54 26.03
CA VAL A 347 41.05 -32.66 25.09
C VAL A 347 42.39 -33.06 24.44
N LYS A 348 43.37 -32.13 24.31
CA LYS A 348 44.72 -32.50 23.84
C LYS A 348 45.51 -33.30 24.88
N GLN A 349 45.24 -33.11 26.16
CA GLN A 349 46.07 -33.62 27.24
C GLN A 349 45.77 -35.09 27.62
N GLY A 350 44.69 -35.70 27.11
CA GLY A 350 44.46 -37.13 27.29
C GLY A 350 42.99 -37.56 27.27
N PRO A 351 42.74 -38.89 27.36
CA PRO A 351 41.41 -39.48 27.18
C PRO A 351 40.58 -39.32 28.45
N VAL A 352 39.76 -38.27 28.54
CA VAL A 352 38.77 -38.10 29.61
C VAL A 352 37.40 -37.73 29.02
N LEU A 353 37.02 -38.39 27.93
CA LEU A 353 35.70 -38.24 27.30
C LEU A 353 34.59 -39.07 27.97
N ASP A 354 34.94 -40.01 28.84
CA ASP A 354 33.97 -40.96 29.41
C ASP A 354 33.03 -40.36 30.46
N SER A 355 33.31 -39.16 30.97
CA SER A 355 32.68 -38.65 32.20
C SER A 355 31.60 -37.57 32.01
N GLY A 356 31.23 -37.19 30.77
CA GLY A 356 30.05 -36.34 30.62
C GLY A 356 29.48 -36.20 29.20
N ALA A 357 28.15 -36.14 29.18
CA ALA A 357 27.36 -36.00 27.97
C ALA A 357 27.18 -34.51 27.63
N TRP A 358 27.96 -34.03 26.66
CA TRP A 358 27.70 -32.80 25.93
C TRP A 358 27.52 -33.14 24.46
N ILE A 359 26.45 -32.62 23.84
CA ILE A 359 26.09 -32.92 22.45
C ILE A 359 27.19 -32.52 21.45
N GLY A 360 27.99 -31.51 21.81
CA GLY A 360 29.15 -31.09 21.04
C GLY A 360 30.28 -32.11 20.98
N CYS A 361 30.30 -33.13 21.84
CA CYS A 361 31.27 -34.22 21.79
C CYS A 361 30.82 -35.40 20.93
N TYR A 362 29.58 -35.43 20.44
CA TYR A 362 29.03 -36.58 19.72
C TYR A 362 29.58 -36.67 18.28
N PHE A 363 29.88 -37.89 17.85
CA PHE A 363 30.52 -38.14 16.55
C PHE A 363 29.59 -38.00 15.35
N GLY A 364 28.27 -38.10 15.57
CA GLY A 364 27.29 -38.03 14.50
C GLY A 364 27.26 -36.68 13.79
N ARG A 365 27.24 -36.71 12.45
CA ARG A 365 26.92 -35.53 11.61
C ARG A 365 25.71 -34.73 12.11
N PRO A 366 24.57 -35.33 12.50
CA PRO A 366 23.43 -34.56 13.01
C PRO A 366 23.75 -33.82 14.31
N ALA A 367 24.50 -34.41 15.24
CA ALA A 367 24.89 -33.74 16.48
C ALA A 367 25.84 -32.57 16.22
N ARG A 368 26.78 -32.73 15.27
CA ARG A 368 27.67 -31.65 14.82
C ARG A 368 26.92 -30.49 14.18
N LEU A 369 25.94 -30.82 13.32
CA LEU A 369 25.09 -29.81 12.68
C LEU A 369 24.24 -29.10 13.72
N LEU A 370 23.58 -29.82 14.63
CA LEU A 370 22.78 -29.22 15.70
C LEU A 370 23.61 -28.35 16.65
N THR A 371 24.81 -28.79 17.01
CA THR A 371 25.74 -28.00 17.84
C THR A 371 26.20 -26.75 17.11
N THR A 372 26.59 -26.85 15.84
CA THR A 372 27.00 -25.68 15.04
C THR A 372 25.84 -24.70 14.86
N SER A 373 24.65 -25.20 14.52
CA SER A 373 23.48 -24.36 14.32
C SER A 373 23.08 -23.64 15.62
N SER A 374 23.09 -24.33 16.75
CA SER A 374 22.74 -23.72 18.05
C SER A 374 23.80 -22.77 18.61
N LEU A 375 25.10 -22.99 18.30
CA LEU A 375 26.19 -22.13 18.77
C LEU A 375 26.49 -20.94 17.87
N CYS A 376 26.40 -21.12 16.55
CA CYS A 376 26.82 -20.10 15.58
C CYS A 376 25.60 -19.47 14.88
N LEU A 377 24.70 -20.29 14.33
CA LEU A 377 23.64 -19.77 13.46
C LEU A 377 22.49 -19.13 14.24
N PHE A 378 22.09 -19.73 15.36
CA PHE A 378 20.94 -19.28 16.13
C PHE A 378 21.19 -17.93 16.82
N PRO A 379 22.28 -17.73 17.58
CA PRO A 379 22.58 -16.41 18.15
C PRO A 379 22.77 -15.34 17.09
N LEU A 380 23.47 -15.66 15.99
CA LEU A 380 23.64 -14.75 14.85
C LEU A 380 22.28 -14.35 14.26
N PHE A 381 21.36 -15.31 14.07
CA PHE A 381 20.01 -15.04 13.62
C PHE A 381 19.27 -14.12 14.59
N VAL A 382 19.31 -14.40 15.90
CA VAL A 382 18.63 -13.59 16.92
C VAL A 382 19.17 -12.16 16.95
N VAL A 383 20.50 -11.97 16.94
CA VAL A 383 21.13 -10.65 16.90
C VAL A 383 20.69 -9.86 15.66
N ASN A 384 20.70 -10.48 14.48
CA ASN A 384 20.27 -9.82 13.25
C ASN A 384 18.76 -9.53 13.23
N TYR A 385 17.93 -10.43 13.77
CA TYR A 385 16.49 -10.25 13.85
C TYR A 385 16.11 -9.09 14.79
N VAL A 386 16.64 -9.07 16.01
CA VAL A 386 16.42 -7.99 16.99
C VAL A 386 16.89 -6.65 16.41
N ARG A 387 18.02 -6.65 15.70
CA ARG A 387 18.52 -5.47 15.00
C ARG A 387 17.55 -4.94 13.95
N LEU A 388 17.04 -5.81 13.06
CA LEU A 388 16.08 -5.42 12.03
C LEU A 388 14.79 -4.84 12.62
N GLN A 389 14.34 -5.34 13.77
CA GLN A 389 13.20 -4.78 14.50
C GLN A 389 13.52 -3.41 15.14
N SER A 390 14.72 -3.23 15.68
CA SER A 390 15.13 -1.95 16.31
C SER A 390 15.39 -0.81 15.30
N ASP A 391 15.46 -1.12 14.01
CA ASP A 391 15.90 -0.20 12.95
C ASP A 391 14.91 0.95 12.67
N GLN A 392 13.80 1.06 13.40
CA GLN A 392 12.98 2.27 13.43
C GLN A 392 13.54 3.35 14.39
N ALA A 393 14.15 2.99 15.53
CA ALA A 393 14.52 3.93 16.58
C ALA A 393 15.86 4.66 16.36
N LEU A 394 16.92 3.98 15.91
CA LEU A 394 18.30 4.53 15.94
C LEU A 394 18.75 5.35 14.68
N ARG A 395 17.87 6.11 13.99
CA ARG A 395 18.09 6.63 12.59
C ARG A 395 19.43 7.36 12.33
N GLY A 396 20.11 7.93 13.33
CA GLY A 396 21.35 8.71 13.14
C GLY A 396 22.68 7.97 13.35
N TRP A 397 22.75 6.91 14.15
CA TRP A 397 24.02 6.24 14.56
C TRP A 397 24.18 4.82 13.97
N LYS A 398 23.32 4.47 13.01
CA LYS A 398 22.93 3.09 12.71
C LYS A 398 23.95 2.23 11.99
N LEU A 399 24.50 2.70 10.88
CA LEU A 399 25.17 1.77 9.96
C LEU A 399 26.51 1.27 10.51
N THR A 400 27.28 2.13 11.17
CA THR A 400 28.60 1.79 11.71
C THR A 400 28.51 0.85 12.91
N LEU A 401 27.68 1.18 13.91
CA LEU A 401 27.48 0.33 15.09
C LEU A 401 26.87 -1.02 14.70
N THR A 402 25.95 -1.00 13.75
CA THR A 402 25.32 -2.23 13.23
C THR A 402 26.32 -3.09 12.47
N ALA A 403 27.12 -2.50 11.57
CA ALA A 403 28.16 -3.22 10.88
C ALA A 403 29.16 -3.82 11.86
N LEU A 404 29.54 -3.06 12.91
CA LEU A 404 30.41 -3.54 13.98
C LEU A 404 29.81 -4.75 14.70
N ILE A 405 28.55 -4.68 15.15
CA ILE A 405 27.86 -5.80 15.81
C ILE A 405 27.80 -7.04 14.91
N CYS A 406 27.42 -6.88 13.64
CA CYS A 406 27.36 -7.98 12.68
C CYS A 406 28.75 -8.61 12.47
N VAL A 407 29.77 -7.79 12.26
CA VAL A 407 31.15 -8.26 12.07
C VAL A 407 31.65 -8.96 13.33
N THR A 408 31.43 -8.39 14.52
CA THR A 408 31.81 -9.00 15.80
C THR A 408 31.11 -10.34 16.02
N SER A 409 29.79 -10.43 15.77
CA SER A 409 29.05 -11.69 15.90
C SER A 409 29.53 -12.76 14.90
N ILE A 410 29.80 -12.39 13.64
CA ILE A 410 30.36 -13.31 12.63
C ILE A 410 31.76 -13.79 13.06
N LEU A 411 32.61 -12.89 13.55
CA LEU A 411 33.95 -13.24 14.03
C LEU A 411 33.89 -14.20 15.22
N ILE A 412 33.01 -13.93 16.21
CA ILE A 412 32.82 -14.82 17.36
C ILE A 412 32.28 -16.18 16.91
N ALA A 413 31.27 -16.21 16.04
CA ALA A 413 30.72 -17.45 15.49
C ALA A 413 31.78 -18.26 14.73
N PHE A 414 32.64 -17.60 13.94
CA PHE A 414 33.75 -18.25 13.25
C PHE A 414 34.78 -18.82 14.23
N LYS A 415 35.12 -18.07 15.29
CA LYS A 415 36.04 -18.52 16.34
C LYS A 415 35.48 -19.68 17.17
N LEU A 416 34.18 -19.66 17.48
CA LEU A 416 33.44 -20.77 18.09
C LEU A 416 33.51 -22.03 17.20
N TRP A 417 33.25 -21.87 15.90
CA TRP A 417 33.35 -22.97 14.94
C TRP A 417 34.76 -23.55 14.85
N GLN A 418 35.80 -22.70 14.83
CA GLN A 418 37.20 -23.15 14.85
C GLN A 418 37.53 -23.93 16.12
N ALA A 419 37.10 -23.45 17.29
CA ALA A 419 37.33 -24.13 18.57
C ALA A 419 36.60 -25.49 18.61
N LEU A 420 35.34 -25.52 18.19
CA LEU A 420 34.53 -26.73 18.11
C LEU A 420 35.12 -27.77 17.14
N ARG A 421 35.56 -27.33 15.96
CA ARG A 421 36.27 -28.18 14.99
C ARG A 421 37.56 -28.75 15.61
N SER A 422 38.30 -27.96 16.39
CA SER A 422 39.51 -28.44 17.09
C SER A 422 39.19 -29.53 18.12
N VAL A 423 38.04 -29.45 18.80
CA VAL A 423 37.55 -30.52 19.68
C VAL A 423 37.22 -31.76 18.86
N TRP A 424 36.43 -31.63 17.79
CA TRP A 424 36.02 -32.77 16.97
C TRP A 424 37.15 -33.53 16.29
N MET A 425 38.13 -32.82 15.74
CA MET A 425 39.28 -33.47 15.08
C MET A 425 40.04 -34.37 16.05
N LYS A 426 40.17 -33.95 17.31
CA LYS A 426 40.88 -34.71 18.35
C LYS A 426 40.04 -35.85 18.89
N CYS A 427 38.74 -35.63 19.13
CA CYS A 427 37.85 -36.71 19.54
C CYS A 427 37.77 -37.79 18.46
N GLY A 428 37.68 -37.39 17.17
CA GLY A 428 37.53 -38.33 16.05
C GLY A 428 38.74 -39.25 15.86
N TYR A 429 39.94 -38.73 16.09
CA TYR A 429 41.18 -39.51 16.03
C TYR A 429 41.17 -40.68 17.02
N VAL A 430 40.62 -40.49 18.23
CA VAL A 430 40.55 -41.53 19.26
C VAL A 430 39.61 -42.67 18.86
N SER A 431 38.50 -42.37 18.16
CA SER A 431 37.52 -43.39 17.74
C SER A 431 37.95 -44.25 16.54
N GLY A 432 38.92 -43.78 15.74
CA GLY A 432 39.40 -44.53 14.57
C GLY A 432 40.36 -45.67 14.92
N VAL A 433 41.06 -45.57 16.05
CA VAL A 433 42.11 -46.54 16.44
C VAL A 433 41.53 -47.87 16.97
N SER A 434 40.24 -47.93 17.31
CA SER A 434 39.61 -49.18 17.78
C SER A 434 38.94 -50.01 16.68
N ARG A 435 38.99 -49.60 15.41
CA ARG A 435 38.40 -50.39 14.31
C ARG A 435 39.34 -51.44 13.70
N ASP A 436 40.63 -51.37 14.03
CA ASP A 436 41.67 -52.29 13.55
C ASP A 436 42.21 -53.23 14.65
N ARG A 437 41.44 -53.49 15.72
CA ARG A 437 41.75 -54.51 16.73
C ARG A 437 40.63 -55.50 16.92
#